data_AF-A0A962IDT3-F1
#
_entry.id   AF-A0A962IDT3-F1
#
_cell.length_a   1.000
_cell.length_b   1.000
_cell.length_c   1.000
_cell.angle_alpha   90.00
_cell.angle_beta   90.00
_cell.angle_gamma   90.00
#
_symmetry.space_group_name_H-M   'P 1'
#
loop_
_entity.id
_entity.type
_entity.pdbx_description
1 polymer ?
#
loop_
_entity_poly.entity_id
_entity_poly.type
_entity_poly.pdbx_seq_one_letter_code
_entity_poly.pdbx_strand_id
1 'polypeptide(L)' 'MVKKPGLGRGLDVLLSSARTAATRPDEVFLKSIPVETIRSGSYQPRSQIEPESLRELADSIKAQGLVQPVVV' A
#
# COMPACT_ATOMS: atom_id res chain seq x y z
N MET A 1 35.19 6.92 42.48
CA MET A 1 33.94 6.77 41.71
C MET A 1 34.30 6.56 40.25
N VAL A 2 34.19 5.33 39.74
CA VAL A 2 34.49 5.01 38.33
C VAL A 2 33.20 5.19 37.52
N LYS A 3 33.19 6.14 36.58
CA LYS A 3 32.06 6.35 35.66
C LYS A 3 32.07 5.24 34.60
N LYS A 4 30.99 4.46 34.55
CA LYS A 4 30.76 3.42 33.54
C LYS A 4 30.73 4.07 32.14
N PRO A 5 31.53 3.61 31.17
CA PRO A 5 31.45 4.13 29.81
C PRO A 5 30.08 3.78 29.22
N GLY A 6 29.36 4.80 28.75
CA GLY A 6 28.01 4.68 28.24
C GLY A 6 27.95 3.83 26.97
N LEU A 7 26.87 3.05 26.86
CA LEU A 7 26.53 2.18 25.73
C LEU A 7 26.10 3.03 24.51
N GLY A 8 27.01 3.87 23.99
CA GLY A 8 26.61 5.15 23.38
C GLY A 8 26.83 5.33 21.89
N ARG A 9 27.21 4.32 21.10
CA ARG A 9 27.45 4.50 19.65
C ARG A 9 27.01 3.36 18.74
N GLY A 10 26.94 2.13 19.23
CA GLY A 10 26.48 0.98 18.43
C GLY A 10 24.96 0.79 18.44
N LEU A 11 24.29 1.10 19.57
CA LEU A 11 22.84 0.94 19.71
C LEU A 11 22.05 1.97 18.91
N ASP A 12 22.56 3.19 18.77
CA ASP A 12 21.91 4.25 18.00
C ASP A 12 21.85 3.90 16.50
N VAL A 13 22.90 3.24 15.98
CA VAL A 13 22.96 2.75 14.60
C VAL A 13 21.96 1.61 14.38
N LEU A 14 21.84 0.68 15.33
CA LEU A 14 20.84 -0.40 15.27
C LEU A 14 19.41 0.14 15.41
N LEU A 15 19.20 1.17 16.23
CA LEU A 15 17.89 1.80 16.43
C LEU A 15 17.48 2.68 15.24
N SER A 16 18.45 3.34 14.60
CA SER A 16 18.28 4.06 13.33
C SER A 16 17.90 3.11 12.19
N SER A 17 18.61 1.98 12.06
CA SER A 17 18.29 0.93 11.08
C SER A 17 16.91 0.30 11.34
N ALA A 18 16.56 0.06 12.61
CA ALA A 18 15.23 -0.42 12.99
C ALA A 18 14.11 0.58 12.70
N ARG A 19 14.38 1.90 12.77
CA ARG A 19 13.43 2.95 12.39
C ARG A 19 13.23 3.04 10.87
N THR A 20 14.28 2.81 10.08
CA THR A 20 14.16 2.77 8.62
C THR A 20 13.47 1.47 8.13
N ALA A 21 13.64 0.38 8.87
CA ALA A 21 12.94 -0.90 8.62
C ALA A 21 11.50 -0.93 9.18
N ALA A 22 11.11 0.06 9.98
CA ALA A 22 9.74 0.22 10.45
C ALA A 22 8.89 0.93 9.39
N THR A 23 8.78 0.32 8.21
CA THR A 23 7.56 0.50 7.41
C THR A 23 6.42 0.06 8.31
N ARG A 24 5.64 1.01 8.81
CA ARG A 24 4.50 0.69 9.66
C ARG A 24 3.60 -0.28 8.89
N PRO A 25 3.26 -1.45 9.43
CA PRO A 25 2.42 -2.43 8.73
C PRO A 25 1.03 -1.88 8.39
N ASP A 26 0.65 -0.73 8.95
CA ASP A 26 -0.65 -0.09 8.78
C ASP A 26 -0.65 1.12 7.82
N GLU A 27 0.50 1.49 7.22
CA GLU A 27 0.53 2.57 6.23
C GLU A 27 0.03 2.01 4.88
N VAL A 28 -1.26 2.23 4.60
CA VAL A 28 -1.82 2.00 3.26
C VAL A 28 -1.10 2.95 2.29
N PHE A 29 -0.10 2.42 1.58
CA PHE A 29 0.62 3.17 0.55
C PHE A 29 -0.29 3.39 -0.65
N LEU A 30 -0.93 4.57 -0.69
CA LEU A 30 -1.60 5.03 -1.89
C LEU A 30 -0.55 5.34 -2.96
N LYS A 31 -0.62 4.61 -4.07
CA LYS A 31 0.28 4.80 -5.20
C LYS A 31 -0.53 5.08 -6.45
N SER A 32 -0.17 6.13 -7.17
CA SER A 32 -0.67 6.35 -8.53
C SER A 32 0.16 5.49 -9.50
N ILE A 33 -0.49 4.60 -10.22
CA ILE A 33 0.12 3.74 -11.24
C ILE A 33 -0.66 3.84 -12.55
N PRO A 34 -0.02 3.68 -13.72
CA PRO A 34 -0.71 3.62 -15.00
C PRO A 34 -1.63 2.39 -15.07
N VAL A 35 -2.87 2.56 -15.54
CA VAL A 35 -3.88 1.49 -15.56
C VAL A 35 -3.48 0.31 -16.45
N GLU A 36 -2.66 0.55 -17.47
CA GLU A 36 -2.18 -0.44 -18.43
C GLU A 36 -1.22 -1.45 -17.79
N THR A 37 -0.67 -1.11 -16.63
CA THR A 37 0.20 -1.98 -15.84
C THR A 37 -0.58 -2.95 -14.95
N ILE A 38 -1.87 -2.72 -14.75
CA ILE A 38 -2.74 -3.54 -13.89
C ILE A 38 -3.21 -4.76 -14.68
N ARG A 39 -3.13 -5.94 -14.07
CA ARG A 39 -3.59 -7.22 -14.62
C ARG A 39 -4.48 -7.92 -13.61
N SER A 40 -5.42 -8.72 -14.09
CA SER A 40 -6.23 -9.59 -13.23
C SER A 40 -5.33 -10.59 -12.51
N GLY A 41 -5.49 -10.72 -11.19
CA GLY A 41 -4.79 -11.73 -10.40
C GLY A 41 -5.19 -13.16 -10.80
N SER A 42 -4.25 -14.10 -10.73
CA SER A 42 -4.47 -15.50 -11.11
C SER A 42 -5.56 -16.21 -10.31
N TYR A 43 -5.81 -15.75 -9.07
CA TYR A 43 -6.78 -16.32 -8.14
C TYR A 43 -7.90 -15.32 -7.82
N GLN A 44 -8.54 -14.76 -8.85
CA GLN A 44 -9.74 -13.94 -8.72
C GLN A 44 -10.98 -14.86 -8.63
N PRO A 45 -11.65 -14.98 -7.46
CA PRO A 45 -12.79 -15.89 -7.30
C PRO A 45 -14.06 -15.41 -8.03
N ARG A 46 -14.18 -14.10 -8.27
CA ARG A 46 -15.27 -13.53 -9.08
C ARG A 46 -14.80 -13.38 -10.53
N SER A 47 -15.27 -14.26 -11.41
CA SER A 47 -14.87 -14.26 -12.83
C SER A 47 -15.89 -13.60 -13.76
N GLN A 48 -17.14 -13.41 -13.33
CA GLN A 48 -18.20 -12.82 -14.14
C GLN A 48 -18.80 -11.60 -13.43
N ILE A 49 -19.13 -10.60 -14.24
CA ILE A 49 -19.81 -9.38 -13.83
C ILE A 49 -20.94 -9.18 -14.85
N GLU A 50 -22.14 -8.88 -14.35
CA GLU A 50 -23.27 -8.58 -15.21
C GLU A 50 -22.97 -7.36 -16.12
N PRO A 51 -23.20 -7.44 -17.44
CA PRO A 51 -22.85 -6.38 -18.37
C PRO A 51 -23.52 -5.04 -18.06
N GLU A 52 -24.77 -5.07 -17.59
CA GLU A 52 -25.53 -3.87 -17.23
C GLU A 52 -24.91 -3.17 -16.02
N SER A 53 -24.63 -3.91 -14.94
CA SER A 53 -23.98 -3.38 -13.74
C SER A 53 -22.58 -2.84 -14.02
N LEU A 54 -21.83 -3.48 -14.92
CA LEU A 54 -20.51 -2.98 -15.34
C LEU A 54 -20.63 -1.63 -16.07
N ARG A 55 -21.67 -1.46 -16.88
CA ARG A 55 -21.91 -0.22 -17.63
C ARG A 55 -22.33 0.91 -16.71
N GLU A 56 -23.22 0.65 -15.77
CA GLU A 56 -23.61 1.60 -14.73
C GLU A 56 -22.40 2.07 -13.91
N LEU A 57 -21.52 1.13 -13.52
CA LEU A 57 -20.28 1.47 -12.80
C LEU A 57 -19.35 2.35 -13.65
N ALA A 58 -19.18 2.03 -14.93
CA ALA A 58 -18.34 2.83 -15.82
C ALA A 58 -18.88 4.27 -15.98
N ASP A 59 -20.19 4.43 -16.10
CA ASP A 59 -20.82 5.75 -16.23
C ASP A 59 -20.74 6.54 -14.91
N SER A 60 -20.87 5.86 -13.76
CA SER A 60 -20.63 6.44 -12.44
C SER A 60 -19.18 6.94 -12.27
N ILE A 61 -18.19 6.11 -12.61
CA ILE A 61 -16.76 6.47 -12.54
C ILE A 61 -16.44 7.65 -13.47
N LYS A 62 -17.07 7.76 -14.65
CA LYS A 62 -16.89 8.93 -15.54
C LYS A 62 -17.44 10.22 -14.91
N ALA A 63 -18.57 10.13 -14.22
CA ALA A 63 -19.24 11.31 -13.65
C ALA A 63 -18.58 11.80 -12.35
N GLN A 64 -18.13 10.87 -11.51
CA GLN A 64 -17.69 11.15 -10.14
C GLN A 64 -16.20 10.86 -9.90
N GLY A 65 -15.55 10.18 -10.82
CA GLY A 65 -14.21 9.63 -10.63
C GLY A 65 -14.22 8.34 -9.82
N LEU A 66 -13.03 7.84 -9.53
CA LEU A 66 -12.85 6.64 -8.69
C LEU A 66 -12.95 7.02 -7.21
N VAL A 67 -14.02 6.58 -6.55
CA VAL A 67 -14.28 6.89 -5.12
C VAL A 67 -13.34 6.11 -4.19
N GLN A 68 -13.03 4.86 -4.55
CA GLN A 68 -12.19 3.97 -3.73
C GLN A 68 -10.95 3.51 -4.51
N PRO A 69 -9.75 3.58 -3.91
CA PRO A 69 -8.55 3.00 -4.48
C PRO A 69 -8.71 1.49 -4.75
N VAL A 70 -8.09 1.02 -5.83
CA VAL A 70 -8.08 -0.40 -6.19
C VAL A 70 -6.90 -1.11 -5.52
N VAL A 71 -7.11 -2.34 -5.08
CA VAL A 71 -6.04 -3.20 -4.53
C VAL A 71 -5.38 -3.94 -5.70
N VAL A 72 -4.05 -3.89 -5.75
CA VAL A 72 -3.22 -4.50 -6.80
C VAL A 72 -2.07 -5.29 -6.20
#